data_AF-A0A4Q2YMR9-F1
#
_entry.id   AF-A0A4Q2YMR9-F1
#
_cell.length_a   1.000
_cell.length_b   1.000
_cell.length_c   1.000
_cell.angle_alpha   90.00
_cell.angle_beta   90.00
_cell.angle_gamma   90.00
#
_symmetry.space_group_name_H-M   'P 1'
#
loop_
_entity.id
_entity.type
_entity.pdbx_description
1 polymer ?
#
loop_
_entity_poly.entity_id
_entity_poly.type
_entity_poly.pdbx_seq_one_letter_code
_entity_poly.pdbx_strand_id
1 'polypeptide(L)' 'MVFLALTPVGLVEALRARGDKADAVWCGSDAISEADYAALEDLNVSRFVYPLQGEPADVLAGAIDTIEEHHPGETV' A
#
# COMPACT_ATOMS: atom_id res chain seq x y z
N MET A 1 1.40 -12.23 3.11
CA MET A 1 2.12 -11.04 3.61
C MET A 1 1.60 -9.84 2.84
N VAL A 2 1.55 -8.67 3.47
CA VAL A 2 1.13 -7.41 2.83
C VAL A 2 2.30 -6.44 2.82
N PHE A 3 2.41 -5.61 1.79
CA PHE A 3 3.39 -4.52 1.77
C PHE A 3 2.69 -3.18 1.91
N LEU A 4 3.20 -2.30 2.78
CA LEU A 4 2.77 -0.90 2.85
C LEU A 4 3.86 0.03 2.30
N ALA A 5 3.58 0.63 1.15
CA ALA A 5 4.46 1.59 0.49
C ALA A 5 4.10 3.04 0.85
N LEU A 6 5.04 3.73 1.50
CA LEU A 6 4.87 5.13 1.92
C LEU A 6 5.37 6.14 0.87
N THR A 7 6.12 5.69 -0.14
CA THR A 7 6.73 6.58 -1.14
C THR A 7 6.58 5.99 -2.54
N PRO A 8 6.70 6.80 -3.61
CA PRO A 8 6.69 6.28 -4.98
C PRO A 8 7.76 5.23 -5.25
N VAL A 9 8.96 5.45 -4.71
CA VAL A 9 10.07 4.48 -4.83
C VAL A 9 9.73 3.20 -4.08
N GLY A 10 9.21 3.31 -2.85
CA GLY A 10 8.79 2.17 -2.05
C GLY A 10 7.66 1.36 -2.69
N LEU A 11 6.76 2.01 -3.44
CA LEU A 11 5.71 1.30 -4.19
C LEU A 11 6.31 0.46 -5.32
N VAL A 12 7.24 1.01 -6.08
CA VAL A 12 7.95 0.27 -7.13
C VAL A 12 8.72 -0.91 -6.53
N GLU A 13 9.35 -0.73 -5.37
CA GLU A 13 10.08 -1.80 -4.68
C GLU A 13 9.12 -2.87 -4.14
N ALA A 14 8.01 -2.50 -3.50
CA ALA A 14 6.99 -3.43 -3.03
C ALA A 14 6.39 -4.26 -4.18
N LEU A 15 6.10 -3.63 -5.32
CA LEU A 15 5.60 -4.32 -6.51
C LEU A 15 6.58 -5.31 -7.13
N ARG A 16 7.89 -5.11 -6.91
CA ARG A 16 8.95 -6.05 -7.33
C ARG A 16 9.22 -7.14 -6.29
N ALA A 17 9.07 -6.82 -5.01
CA ALA A 17 9.36 -7.70 -3.89
C ALA A 17 8.22 -8.68 -3.61
N ARG A 18 6.97 -8.28 -3.89
CA ARG A 18 5.81 -9.16 -3.78
C ARG A 18 6.06 -10.37 -4.68
N GLY A 19 5.87 -11.58 -4.14
CA GLY A 19 6.29 -12.81 -4.79
C GLY A 19 5.43 -13.12 -6.01
N ASP A 20 4.37 -13.89 -5.81
CA ASP A 20 3.35 -14.04 -6.84
C ASP A 20 2.47 -12.77 -6.89
N LYS A 21 1.77 -12.55 -8.00
CA LYS A 21 0.81 -11.42 -8.17
C LYS A 21 -0.31 -11.35 -7.09
N ALA A 22 -0.36 -12.31 -6.17
CA ALA A 22 -1.36 -12.43 -5.12
C ALA A 22 -1.06 -11.59 -3.86
N ASP A 23 0.21 -11.32 -3.54
CA ASP A 23 0.57 -10.54 -2.35
C ASP A 23 0.04 -9.10 -2.49
N ALA A 24 -0.72 -8.66 -1.48
CA ALA A 24 -1.37 -7.35 -1.49
C ALA A 24 -0.35 -6.24 -1.26
N VAL A 25 -0.48 -5.16 -2.00
CA VAL A 25 0.31 -3.94 -1.80
C VAL A 25 -0.63 -2.79 -1.51
N TRP A 26 -0.42 -2.11 -0.39
CA TRP A 26 -1.13 -0.90 -0.01
C TRP A 26 -0.19 0.30 -0.13
N CYS A 27 -0.74 1.46 -0.50
CA CYS A 27 0.06 2.67 -0.65
C CYS A 27 -0.72 3.95 -0.35
N GLY A 28 0.00 5.02 0.00
CA GLY A 28 -0.57 6.35 0.21
C GLY A 28 -0.88 7.10 -1.10
N SER A 29 -1.62 8.19 -1.02
CA SER A 29 -1.94 9.04 -2.18
C SER A 29 -0.75 9.76 -2.80
N ASP A 30 0.32 9.85 -2.03
CA ASP A 30 1.61 10.42 -2.39
C ASP A 30 2.55 9.39 -3.04
N ALA A 31 2.24 8.11 -2.97
CA ALA A 31 3.03 7.06 -3.62
C ALA A 31 2.70 6.89 -5.12
N ILE A 32 1.46 7.18 -5.52
CA ILE A 32 1.01 7.07 -6.91
C ILE A 32 -0.20 7.98 -7.16
N SER A 33 -0.28 8.56 -8.35
CA SER A 33 -1.43 9.38 -8.74
C SER A 33 -2.69 8.52 -8.91
N GLU A 34 -3.87 9.13 -8.84
CA GLU A 34 -5.13 8.42 -9.08
C GLU A 34 -5.23 7.87 -10.51
N ALA A 35 -4.73 8.61 -11.50
CA ALA A 35 -4.71 8.20 -12.90
C ALA A 35 -3.78 6.99 -13.12
N ASP A 36 -2.59 7.01 -12.52
CA ASP A 36 -1.64 5.91 -12.63
C ASP A 36 -2.12 4.69 -11.83
N TYR A 37 -2.78 4.90 -10.69
CA TYR A 37 -3.42 3.82 -9.93
C TYR A 37 -4.51 3.12 -10.74
N ALA A 38 -5.37 3.87 -11.43
CA ALA A 38 -6.38 3.30 -12.31
C ALA A 38 -5.79 2.47 -13.47
N ALA A 39 -4.53 2.72 -13.86
CA ALA A 39 -3.84 1.90 -14.86
C ALA A 39 -3.32 0.56 -14.31
N LEU A 40 -3.43 0.29 -13.01
CA LEU A 40 -2.97 -0.95 -12.35
C LEU A 40 -4.07 -2.04 -12.24
N GLU A 41 -5.16 -1.97 -13.01
CA GLU A 41 -6.40 -2.77 -12.90
C GLU A 41 -6.23 -4.29 -12.67
N ASP A 42 -5.08 -4.89 -13.01
CA ASP A 42 -4.78 -6.32 -12.82
C ASP A 42 -3.82 -6.65 -11.66
N LEU A 43 -3.47 -5.67 -10.83
CA LEU A 43 -2.56 -5.83 -9.70
C LEU A 43 -3.34 -5.77 -8.38
N ASN A 44 -3.01 -6.65 -7.43
CA ASN A 44 -3.57 -6.60 -6.07
C ASN A 44 -2.98 -5.40 -5.30
N VAL A 45 -3.46 -4.19 -5.63
CA VAL A 45 -2.98 -2.92 -5.11
C VAL A 45 -4.16 -2.09 -4.61
N SER A 46 -4.06 -1.64 -3.36
CA SER A 46 -5.00 -0.72 -2.74
C SER A 46 -4.33 0.64 -2.49
N ARG A 47 -5.07 1.72 -2.68
CA ARG A 47 -4.55 3.09 -2.46
C ARG A 47 -5.40 3.83 -1.42
N PHE A 48 -4.77 4.31 -0.36
CA PHE A 48 -5.39 5.26 0.56
C PHE A 48 -5.58 6.61 -0.14
N VAL A 49 -6.70 7.29 0.13
CA VAL A 49 -7.01 8.60 -0.46
C VAL A 49 -6.24 9.76 0.17
N TYR A 50 -5.41 9.50 1.18
CA TYR A 50 -4.58 10.46 1.90
C TYR A 50 -3.09 10.07 1.85
N PRO A 51 -2.15 11.03 2.04
CA PRO A 51 -0.73 10.73 2.03
C PRO A 51 -0.31 9.96 3.27
N LEU A 52 0.79 9.22 3.19
CA LEU A 52 1.36 8.51 4.34
C LEU A 52 2.83 8.89 4.59
N GLN A 53 3.51 9.52 3.62
CA GLN A 53 4.90 9.90 3.75
C GLN A 53 5.08 11.01 4.79
N GLY A 54 5.85 10.72 5.84
CA GLY A 54 6.16 11.69 6.88
C GLY A 54 5.01 11.97 7.84
N GLU A 55 3.90 11.24 7.71
CA GLU A 55 2.82 11.26 8.68
C GLU A 55 3.26 10.70 10.04
N PRO A 56 2.64 11.14 11.15
CA PRO A 56 2.96 10.67 12.48
C PRO A 56 2.58 9.20 12.69
N ALA A 57 3.16 8.59 13.74
CA ALA A 57 3.06 7.16 13.99
C ALA A 57 1.62 6.68 14.24
N ASP A 58 0.75 7.53 14.80
CA ASP A 58 -0.67 7.23 15.03
C ASP A 58 -1.46 7.15 13.72
N VAL A 59 -1.15 8.00 12.73
CA VAL A 59 -1.74 7.92 11.38
C VAL A 59 -1.28 6.64 10.68
N LEU A 60 0.02 6.30 10.78
CA LEU A 60 0.53 5.05 10.22
C LEU A 60 -0.08 3.82 10.91
N ALA A 61 -0.28 3.86 12.22
CA ALA A 61 -0.96 2.79 12.97
C ALA A 61 -2.40 2.60 12.46
N GLY A 62 -3.17 3.67 12.25
CA GLY A 62 -4.51 3.58 11.69
C GLY A 62 -4.55 3.00 10.26
N ALA A 63 -3.54 3.30 9.44
CA ALA A 63 -3.42 2.67 8.13
C ALA A 63 -3.13 1.16 8.24
N ILE A 64 -2.28 0.74 9.19
CA ILE A 64 -2.01 -0.68 9.47
C ILE A 64 -3.26 -1.38 10.01
N ASP A 65 -4.01 -0.76 10.91
CA ASP A 65 -5.28 -1.31 11.42
C ASP A 65 -6.27 -1.53 10.27
N THR A 66 -6.37 -0.59 9.33
CA THR A 66 -7.22 -0.74 8.13
C THR A 66 -6.77 -1.93 7.28
N ILE A 67 -5.46 -2.16 7.15
CA ILE A 67 -4.92 -3.31 6.41
C ILE A 67 -5.27 -4.62 7.11
N GLU A 68 -5.13 -4.69 8.44
CA GLU A 68 -5.47 -5.87 9.25
C GLU A 68 -6.98 -6.23 9.13
N GLU A 69 -7.87 -5.24 9.06
CA GLU A 69 -9.30 -5.48 8.82
C GLU A 69 -9.57 -6.18 7.48
N HIS A 70 -8.77 -5.91 6.45
CA HIS A 70 -8.91 -6.49 5.11
C HIS A 70 -8.10 -7.79 4.94
N HIS A 71 -7.00 -7.94 5.68
CA HIS A 71 -6.08 -9.06 5.62
C HIS A 71 -5.76 -9.62 7.02
N PRO A 72 -6.76 -10.21 7.73
CA PRO A 72 -6.56 -10.60 9.13
C PRO A 72 -5.45 -11.64 9.31
N GLY A 73 -4.54 -11.37 10.25
CA GLY A 73 -3.42 -12.24 10.60
C GLY A 73 -2.23 -12.18 9.63
N GLU A 74 -2.26 -11.30 8.64
CA GLU A 74 -1.13 -11.08 7.73
C GLU A 74 -0.12 -10.10 8.33
N THR A 75 1.17 -10.36 8.09
CA THR A 75 2.21 -9.39 8.43
C THR A 75 2.27 -8.27 7.38
N VAL A 76 2.34 -7.03 7.85
CA VAL A 76 2.52 -5.79 7.07
C VAL A 76 3.95 -5.27 7.18
#